data_AF-A0A0P8XRU5-F1
#
_entry.id   AF-A0A0P8XRU5-F1
#
_cell.length_a   1.000
_cell.length_b   1.000
_cell.length_c   1.000
_cell.angle_alpha   90.00
_cell.angle_beta   90.00
_cell.angle_gamma   90.00
#
_symmetry.space_group_name_H-M   'P 1'
#
loop_
_entity.id
_entity.type
_entity.pdbx_description
1 polymer ?
#
loop_
_entity_poly.entity_id
_entity_poly.type
_entity_poly.pdbx_seq_one_letter_code
_entity_poly.pdbx_strand_id
1 'polypeptide(L)'
;MELKATLKDYTESEFQALVNKIWAVDLSRQDHDRLINHFDLIVGHPEGADLLFYPNDKFNSNSPESVVYYVKDWHRKQGGTAFKEESVSIPAPSPAMTPLARGFAQVQKIAADVAASEVAVETAFGLFGQGIEQLRDQLNGNRKVSDQEADIRALEHVQHSAVIAVRKFEFWKMTVQFAKNDAQRNLTYARTEQAQWQSVAQQINALQDRYTEQLAAFSRHHRSLHDEAEALLIKAQDQLIRSRRLARAEPGQSGYMIPVSLAFAHKRPEVLLGGGPSGLLLSQQIDLQTAIRSVVAEFTWRNTSGKANNEALCAAVLRFEFSSRADTQIYGLCVPLVELTPLEGQDWLSLAMRESEIDLSFRIGTTTVPAQPGTMFQGLREVKTLAQVYITPTPSANVPARVRVRAAQFDQQRGAFVFTVDGTTPVTVCWSTPVPLESQVPAAQLPLRRVGFVQSLTVPLVEPITAERATIRFTDYIVVFPDDSGLDPLYVMLSTS
;
A
#
# COMPACT_ATOMS: atom_id res chain seq x y z
N MET A 1 -9.28 29.04 -7.01
CA MET A 1 -9.26 28.80 -8.47
C MET A 1 -10.55 29.36 -9.04
N GLU A 2 -10.49 30.09 -10.14
CA GLU A 2 -11.70 30.55 -10.84
C GLU A 2 -12.18 29.46 -11.81
N LEU A 3 -13.48 29.12 -11.76
CA LEU A 3 -14.10 28.14 -12.65
C LEU A 3 -14.62 28.84 -13.90
N LYS A 4 -14.26 28.33 -15.08
CA LYS A 4 -14.68 28.86 -16.37
C LYS A 4 -15.82 28.04 -16.95
N ALA A 5 -16.73 28.68 -17.67
CA ALA A 5 -17.99 28.08 -18.08
C ALA A 5 -17.85 27.00 -19.16
N THR A 6 -16.82 27.06 -20.00
CA THR A 6 -16.60 26.08 -21.07
C THR A 6 -15.17 25.56 -21.09
N LEU A 7 -14.97 24.33 -21.58
CA LEU A 7 -13.62 23.74 -21.73
C LEU A 7 -12.71 24.61 -22.60
N LYS A 8 -13.28 25.28 -23.61
CA LYS A 8 -12.56 26.16 -24.54
C LYS A 8 -12.07 27.46 -23.91
N ASP A 9 -12.51 27.79 -22.69
CA ASP A 9 -12.01 28.95 -21.95
C ASP A 9 -10.78 28.62 -21.09
N TYR A 10 -10.54 27.33 -20.83
CA TYR A 10 -9.38 26.83 -20.07
C TYR A 10 -8.17 26.65 -20.97
N THR A 11 -7.00 27.10 -20.54
CA THR A 11 -5.72 26.58 -21.07
C THR A 11 -5.49 25.15 -20.54
N GLU A 12 -4.57 24.41 -21.17
CA GLU A 12 -4.24 23.05 -20.72
C GLU A 12 -3.67 23.03 -19.29
N SER A 13 -2.88 24.03 -18.90
CA SER A 13 -2.32 24.14 -17.55
C SER A 13 -3.38 24.49 -16.51
N GLU A 14 -4.35 25.36 -16.84
CA GLU A 14 -5.49 25.67 -15.97
C GLU A 14 -6.41 24.46 -15.82
N PHE A 15 -6.66 23.72 -16.89
CA PHE A 15 -7.46 22.49 -16.81
C PHE A 15 -6.72 21.40 -16.02
N GLN A 16 -5.41 21.24 -16.21
CA GLN A 16 -4.58 20.36 -15.39
C GLN A 16 -4.63 20.75 -13.91
N ALA A 17 -4.62 22.04 -13.59
CA ALA A 17 -4.77 22.51 -12.22
C ALA A 17 -6.15 22.15 -11.63
N LEU A 18 -7.22 22.18 -12.44
CA LEU A 18 -8.56 21.73 -12.03
C LEU A 18 -8.55 20.23 -11.72
N VAL A 19 -8.00 19.41 -12.62
CA VAL A 19 -7.92 17.95 -12.42
C VAL A 19 -7.06 17.60 -11.22
N ASN A 20 -5.90 18.24 -11.06
CA ASN A 20 -5.03 18.07 -9.89
C ASN A 20 -5.75 18.47 -8.59
N LYS A 21 -6.57 19.52 -8.63
CA LYS A 21 -7.34 19.97 -7.46
C LYS A 21 -8.44 18.97 -7.09
N ILE A 22 -9.09 18.36 -8.08
CA ILE A 22 -10.01 17.23 -7.85
C ILE A 22 -9.23 16.02 -7.31
N TRP A 23 -8.02 15.76 -7.78
CA TRP A 23 -7.24 14.60 -7.31
C TRP A 23 -6.65 14.75 -5.91
N ALA A 24 -6.44 15.98 -5.45
CA ALA A 24 -5.87 16.26 -4.14
C ALA A 24 -6.81 15.89 -2.98
N VAL A 25 -8.13 15.84 -3.22
CA VAL A 25 -9.18 15.54 -2.22
C VAL A 25 -8.99 16.35 -0.92
N ASP A 26 -8.61 17.63 -1.06
CA ASP A 26 -8.23 18.53 0.04
C ASP A 26 -9.31 19.57 0.36
N LEU A 27 -10.55 19.35 -0.10
CA LEU A 27 -11.70 20.25 0.06
C LEU A 27 -12.85 19.58 0.83
N SER A 28 -13.81 20.38 1.30
CA SER A 28 -15.07 19.86 1.84
C SER A 28 -15.78 18.99 0.80
N ARG A 29 -16.56 18.00 1.25
CA ARG A 29 -17.32 17.12 0.34
C ARG A 29 -18.17 17.93 -0.65
N GLN A 30 -18.84 18.98 -0.17
CA GLN A 30 -19.69 19.83 -0.99
C GLN A 30 -18.91 20.58 -2.08
N ASP A 31 -17.73 21.13 -1.75
CA ASP A 31 -16.90 21.84 -2.71
C ASP A 31 -16.20 20.88 -3.69
N HIS A 32 -15.84 19.69 -3.22
CA HIS A 32 -15.27 18.64 -4.05
C HIS A 32 -16.27 18.11 -5.07
N ASP A 33 -17.51 17.80 -4.63
CA ASP A 33 -18.61 17.41 -5.51
C ASP A 33 -18.90 18.51 -6.54
N ARG A 34 -18.80 19.79 -6.15
CA ARG A 34 -18.93 20.92 -7.07
C ARG A 34 -17.85 20.93 -8.16
N LEU A 35 -16.60 20.58 -7.85
CA LEU A 35 -15.54 20.48 -8.85
C LEU A 35 -15.71 19.29 -9.80
N ILE A 36 -16.14 18.15 -9.29
CA ILE A 36 -16.43 16.95 -10.10
C ILE A 36 -17.60 17.24 -11.06
N ASN A 37 -18.69 17.82 -10.56
CA ASN A 37 -19.83 18.20 -11.39
C ASN A 37 -19.44 19.26 -12.42
N HIS A 38 -18.58 20.22 -12.05
CA HIS A 38 -18.06 21.20 -12.99
C HIS A 38 -17.23 20.55 -14.11
N PHE A 39 -16.37 19.59 -13.76
CA PHE A 39 -15.60 18.81 -14.73
C PHE A 39 -16.52 18.08 -15.71
N ASP A 40 -17.53 17.36 -15.21
CA ASP A 40 -18.51 16.60 -15.99
C ASP A 40 -19.27 17.48 -17.01
N LEU A 41 -19.64 18.69 -16.59
CA LEU A 41 -20.36 19.64 -17.42
C LEU A 41 -19.53 20.18 -18.58
N ILE A 42 -18.23 20.45 -18.36
CA ILE A 42 -17.40 21.13 -19.36
C ILE A 42 -16.69 20.17 -20.32
N VAL A 43 -16.34 18.96 -19.88
CA VAL A 43 -15.46 18.03 -20.61
C VAL A 43 -16.02 17.59 -21.96
N GLY A 44 -17.34 17.45 -22.08
CA GLY A 44 -18.03 17.07 -23.33
C GLY A 44 -17.73 15.66 -23.82
N HIS A 45 -16.98 14.86 -23.05
CA HIS A 45 -16.72 13.45 -23.31
C HIS A 45 -17.91 12.59 -22.87
N PRO A 46 -18.31 11.52 -23.60
CA PRO A 46 -19.45 10.68 -23.25
C PRO A 46 -19.37 10.02 -21.87
N GLU A 47 -18.16 9.76 -21.40
CA GLU A 47 -17.89 9.17 -20.07
C GLU A 47 -17.83 10.22 -18.96
N GLY A 48 -17.81 11.52 -19.27
CA GLY A 48 -17.93 12.57 -18.26
C GLY A 48 -16.97 12.43 -17.08
N ALA A 49 -17.50 12.54 -15.85
CA ALA A 49 -16.79 12.35 -14.60
C ALA A 49 -16.22 10.93 -14.39
N ASP A 50 -16.71 9.91 -15.10
CA ASP A 50 -16.15 8.55 -14.98
C ASP A 50 -14.69 8.51 -15.43
N LEU A 51 -14.27 9.44 -16.30
CA LEU A 51 -12.86 9.61 -16.67
C LEU A 51 -11.93 9.86 -15.47
N LEU A 52 -12.45 10.42 -14.37
CA LEU A 52 -11.68 10.71 -13.16
C LEU A 52 -11.45 9.46 -12.29
N PHE A 53 -12.33 8.47 -12.39
CA PHE A 53 -12.38 7.34 -11.44
C PHE A 53 -12.15 5.97 -12.10
N TYR A 54 -12.55 5.83 -13.36
CA TYR A 54 -12.62 4.58 -14.10
C TYR A 54 -12.13 4.74 -15.55
N PRO A 55 -10.87 5.13 -15.80
CA PRO A 55 -10.35 5.19 -17.16
C PRO A 55 -10.42 3.80 -17.81
N ASN A 56 -10.93 3.74 -19.03
CA ASN A 56 -11.18 2.49 -19.77
C ASN A 56 -9.90 1.69 -20.13
N ASP A 57 -8.72 2.20 -19.79
CA ASP A 57 -7.44 1.63 -20.16
C ASP A 57 -6.77 0.91 -18.97
N LYS A 58 -6.68 -0.42 -19.05
CA LYS A 58 -6.05 -1.26 -18.02
C LYS A 58 -4.52 -1.14 -17.98
N PHE A 59 -3.91 -0.44 -18.94
CA PHE A 59 -2.46 -0.39 -19.12
C PHE A 59 -1.83 0.98 -18.82
N ASN A 60 -2.61 2.06 -18.76
CA ASN A 60 -2.11 3.37 -18.37
C ASN A 60 -2.36 3.63 -16.87
N SER A 61 -1.36 4.20 -16.20
CA SER A 61 -1.49 4.61 -14.80
C SER A 61 -2.60 5.64 -14.66
N ASN A 62 -3.59 5.34 -13.81
CA ASN A 62 -4.66 6.27 -13.45
C ASN A 62 -4.04 7.50 -12.77
N SER A 63 -3.90 8.60 -13.52
CA SER A 63 -3.22 9.81 -13.08
C SER A 63 -3.96 11.06 -13.62
N PRO A 64 -3.85 12.21 -12.94
CA PRO A 64 -4.40 13.47 -13.41
C PRO A 64 -3.97 13.81 -14.84
N GLU A 65 -2.71 13.54 -15.20
CA GLU A 65 -2.13 13.78 -16.52
C GLU A 65 -2.77 12.90 -17.59
N SER A 66 -3.08 11.64 -17.25
CA SER A 66 -3.80 10.72 -18.13
C SER A 66 -5.20 11.24 -18.47
N VAL A 67 -5.92 11.80 -17.50
CA VAL A 67 -7.27 12.36 -17.72
C VAL A 67 -7.23 13.53 -18.70
N VAL A 68 -6.30 14.49 -18.49
CA VAL A 68 -6.13 15.63 -19.41
C VAL A 68 -5.78 15.16 -20.82
N TYR A 69 -4.92 14.14 -20.94
CA TYR A 69 -4.60 13.52 -22.22
C TYR A 69 -5.83 12.92 -22.92
N TYR A 70 -6.68 12.17 -22.22
CA TYR A 70 -7.87 11.54 -22.81
C TYR A 70 -8.89 12.56 -23.32
N VAL A 71 -9.15 13.60 -22.52
CA VAL A 71 -10.03 14.71 -22.93
C VAL A 71 -9.49 15.38 -24.19
N LYS A 72 -8.18 15.65 -24.23
CA LYS A 72 -7.51 16.27 -25.38
C LYS A 72 -7.54 15.39 -26.63
N ASP A 73 -7.27 14.10 -26.50
CA ASP A 73 -7.25 13.15 -27.62
C ASP A 73 -8.65 12.93 -28.21
N TRP A 74 -9.68 12.88 -27.37
CA TRP A 74 -11.07 12.73 -27.82
C TRP A 74 -11.54 13.93 -28.65
N HIS A 75 -11.35 15.16 -28.17
CA HIS A 75 -11.73 16.37 -28.93
C HIS A 75 -10.96 16.47 -30.26
N ARG A 76 -9.68 16.06 -30.27
CA ARG A 76 -8.87 15.97 -31.50
C ARG A 76 -9.46 14.98 -32.51
N LYS A 77 -9.93 13.81 -32.05
CA LYS A 77 -10.61 12.82 -32.89
C LYS A 77 -11.95 13.31 -33.44
N GLN A 78 -12.62 14.22 -32.72
CA GLN A 78 -13.83 14.91 -33.18
C GLN A 78 -13.56 16.13 -34.08
N GLY A 79 -12.28 16.39 -34.42
CA GLY A 79 -11.89 17.47 -35.33
C GLY A 79 -11.77 18.85 -34.70
N GLY A 80 -11.70 18.96 -33.37
CA GLY A 80 -11.57 20.22 -32.62
C GLY A 80 -10.39 20.25 -31.64
N THR A 81 -10.15 21.43 -31.05
CA THR A 81 -9.22 21.60 -29.91
C THR A 81 -10.01 21.63 -28.60
N ALA A 82 -9.49 20.97 -27.56
CA ALA A 82 -10.13 20.90 -26.25
C ALA A 82 -10.02 22.23 -25.47
N PHE A 83 -8.87 22.89 -25.54
CA PHE A 83 -8.49 24.01 -24.65
C PHE A 83 -8.28 25.32 -25.41
N LYS A 84 -8.39 26.44 -24.69
CA LYS A 84 -8.01 27.78 -25.11
C LYS A 84 -6.54 27.80 -25.53
N GLU A 85 -6.27 28.23 -26.75
CA GLU A 85 -4.92 28.48 -27.21
C GLU A 85 -4.36 29.67 -26.43
N GLU A 86 -3.36 29.41 -25.59
CA GLU A 86 -2.50 30.45 -25.08
C GLU A 86 -1.74 31.00 -26.29
N SER A 87 -1.82 32.31 -26.55
CA SER A 87 -1.05 32.97 -27.59
C SER A 87 0.43 33.00 -27.19
N VAL A 88 1.04 31.82 -27.10
CA VAL A 88 2.45 31.63 -27.30
C VAL A 88 2.65 32.07 -28.74
N SER A 89 3.42 33.15 -28.92
CA SER A 89 4.01 33.50 -30.21
C SER A 89 4.51 32.21 -30.84
N ILE A 90 3.76 31.70 -31.83
CA ILE A 90 4.07 30.46 -32.54
C ILE A 90 5.49 30.67 -33.06
N PRO A 91 6.52 29.96 -32.56
CA PRO A 91 7.72 29.84 -33.35
C PRO A 91 7.22 29.22 -34.64
N ALA A 92 7.46 29.90 -35.77
CA ALA A 92 7.06 29.45 -37.10
C ALA A 92 7.10 27.91 -37.16
N PRO A 93 6.05 27.23 -37.67
CA PRO A 93 5.89 25.78 -37.56
C PRO A 93 7.25 25.13 -37.79
N SER A 94 7.82 24.53 -36.73
CA SER A 94 9.13 23.90 -36.83
C SER A 94 9.10 23.04 -38.09
N PRO A 95 10.02 23.27 -39.05
CA PRO A 95 9.93 22.63 -40.35
C PRO A 95 9.71 21.13 -40.12
N ALA A 96 8.72 20.55 -40.80
CA ALA A 96 8.38 19.15 -40.64
C ALA A 96 9.66 18.33 -40.71
N MET A 97 10.11 17.82 -39.55
CA MET A 97 11.40 17.16 -39.47
C MET A 97 11.41 16.02 -40.48
N THR A 98 12.41 16.01 -41.34
CA THR A 98 12.61 14.90 -42.27
C THR A 98 12.69 13.60 -41.47
N PRO A 99 12.30 12.45 -42.04
CA PRO A 99 12.43 11.16 -41.36
C PRO A 99 13.83 10.95 -40.77
N LEU A 100 14.86 11.40 -41.49
CA LEU A 100 16.24 11.37 -41.04
C LEU A 100 16.51 12.26 -39.82
N ALA A 101 16.08 13.52 -39.85
CA ALA A 101 16.22 14.43 -38.71
C ALA A 101 15.49 13.88 -37.46
N ARG A 102 14.31 13.28 -37.66
CA ARG A 102 13.55 12.62 -36.59
C ARG A 102 14.30 11.41 -36.02
N GLY A 103 14.90 10.60 -36.89
CA GLY A 103 15.72 9.45 -36.49
C GLY A 103 16.91 9.86 -35.62
N PHE A 104 17.66 10.88 -36.03
CA PHE A 104 18.76 11.44 -35.22
C PHE A 104 18.27 11.97 -33.87
N ALA A 105 17.22 12.80 -33.86
CA ALA A 105 16.69 13.37 -32.63
C ALA A 105 16.16 12.29 -31.67
N GLN A 106 15.52 11.24 -32.19
CA GLN A 106 15.04 10.12 -31.39
C GLN A 106 16.19 9.35 -30.75
N VAL A 107 17.24 9.00 -31.50
CA VAL A 107 18.41 8.30 -30.95
C VAL A 107 19.13 9.17 -29.90
N GLN A 108 19.29 10.46 -30.15
CA GLN A 108 19.89 11.38 -29.19
C GLN A 108 19.07 11.51 -27.90
N LYS A 109 17.74 11.63 -28.03
CA LYS A 109 16.85 11.69 -26.86
C LYS A 109 16.93 10.40 -26.04
N ILE A 110 16.84 9.24 -26.69
CA ILE A 110 16.95 7.95 -25.99
C ILE A 110 18.31 7.84 -25.30
N ALA A 111 19.40 8.24 -25.97
CA ALA A 111 20.73 8.22 -25.37
C ALA A 111 20.81 9.12 -24.12
N ALA A 112 20.24 10.32 -24.17
CA ALA A 112 20.20 11.25 -23.04
C ALA A 112 19.36 10.71 -21.87
N ASP A 113 18.17 10.17 -22.16
CA ASP A 113 17.27 9.61 -21.15
C ASP A 113 17.86 8.34 -20.50
N VAL A 114 18.50 7.48 -21.30
CA VAL A 114 19.25 6.32 -20.80
C VAL A 114 20.40 6.78 -19.89
N ALA A 115 21.22 7.73 -20.33
CA ALA A 115 22.32 8.26 -19.51
C ALA A 115 21.83 8.89 -18.19
N ALA A 116 20.71 9.62 -18.21
CA ALA A 116 20.09 10.15 -16.99
C ALA A 116 19.65 9.02 -16.04
N SER A 117 19.10 7.94 -16.58
CA SER A 117 18.74 6.77 -15.78
C SER A 117 19.96 6.00 -15.24
N GLU A 118 21.09 5.96 -15.96
CA GLU A 118 22.36 5.41 -15.46
C GLU A 118 22.82 6.17 -14.21
N VAL A 119 22.84 7.50 -14.26
CA VAL A 119 23.20 8.35 -13.12
C VAL A 119 22.27 8.14 -11.93
N ALA A 120 20.96 7.97 -12.18
CA ALA A 120 20.00 7.68 -11.13
C ALA A 120 20.25 6.32 -10.45
N VAL A 121 20.61 5.29 -11.22
CA VAL A 121 20.97 3.96 -10.68
C VAL A 121 22.23 4.05 -9.82
N GLU A 122 23.29 4.69 -10.32
CA GLU A 122 24.54 4.84 -9.58
C GLU A 122 24.35 5.63 -8.28
N THR A 123 23.56 6.70 -8.32
CA THR A 123 23.20 7.47 -7.12
C THR A 123 22.46 6.60 -6.10
N ALA A 124 21.49 5.80 -6.56
CA ALA A 124 20.73 4.92 -5.68
C ALA A 124 21.60 3.80 -5.09
N PHE A 125 22.55 3.23 -5.85
CA PHE A 125 23.52 2.27 -5.33
C PHE A 125 24.47 2.90 -4.32
N GLY A 126 24.93 4.13 -4.55
CA GLY A 126 25.74 4.87 -3.58
C GLY A 126 25.02 5.05 -2.25
N LEU A 127 23.76 5.48 -2.27
CA LEU A 127 22.92 5.60 -1.07
C LEU A 127 22.65 4.25 -0.40
N PHE A 128 22.42 3.20 -1.20
CA PHE A 128 22.19 1.86 -0.68
C PHE A 128 23.45 1.31 0.03
N GLY A 129 24.62 1.47 -0.58
CA GLY A 129 25.91 1.11 0.03
C GLY A 129 26.19 1.90 1.32
N GLN A 130 25.88 3.20 1.34
CA GLN A 130 25.98 4.00 2.58
C GLN A 130 25.04 3.48 3.68
N GLY A 131 23.81 3.12 3.34
CA GLY A 131 22.87 2.54 4.30
C GLY A 131 23.34 1.20 4.87
N ILE A 132 24.00 0.37 4.06
CA ILE A 132 24.61 -0.90 4.48
C ILE A 132 25.69 -0.66 5.54
N GLU A 133 26.62 0.27 5.27
CA GLU A 133 27.69 0.64 6.22
C GLU A 133 27.12 1.25 7.50
N GLN A 134 26.12 2.14 7.37
CA GLN A 134 25.44 2.72 8.53
C GLN A 134 24.85 1.64 9.43
N LEU A 135 24.04 0.72 8.90
CA LEU A 135 23.45 -0.34 9.72
C LEU A 135 24.54 -1.23 10.34
N ARG A 136 25.59 -1.55 9.59
CA ARG A 136 26.73 -2.34 10.09
C ARG A 136 27.40 -1.71 11.30
N ASP A 137 27.64 -0.40 11.27
CA ASP A 137 28.21 0.34 12.40
C ASP A 137 27.27 0.38 13.60
N GLN A 138 25.97 0.57 13.32
CA GLN A 138 24.93 0.67 14.34
C GLN A 138 24.71 -0.65 15.11
N LEU A 139 24.87 -1.80 14.44
CA LEU A 139 24.75 -3.13 15.05
C LEU A 139 25.77 -3.40 16.16
N ASN A 140 26.93 -2.73 16.12
CA ASN A 140 27.99 -2.92 17.10
C ASN A 140 27.74 -2.18 18.44
N GLY A 141 26.70 -1.35 18.53
CA GLY A 141 26.35 -0.56 19.72
C GLY A 141 25.11 -1.05 20.47
N ASN A 142 25.03 -0.72 21.77
CA ASN A 142 23.79 -0.90 22.54
C ASN A 142 22.80 0.23 22.22
N ARG A 143 21.70 -0.09 21.54
CA ARG A 143 20.71 0.89 21.06
C ARG A 143 19.32 0.60 21.61
N LYS A 144 18.50 1.65 21.68
CA LYS A 144 17.09 1.50 22.06
C LYS A 144 16.32 0.76 20.96
N VAL A 145 15.25 0.08 21.34
CA VAL A 145 14.38 -0.66 20.40
C VAL A 145 13.86 0.24 19.27
N SER A 146 13.45 1.48 19.59
CA SER A 146 13.00 2.46 18.60
C SER A 146 14.06 2.78 17.54
N ASP A 147 15.32 2.90 17.96
CA ASP A 147 16.44 3.26 17.09
C ASP A 147 16.77 2.07 16.19
N GLN A 148 16.79 0.86 16.74
CA GLN A 148 16.97 -0.38 15.96
C GLN A 148 15.89 -0.57 14.89
N GLU A 149 14.63 -0.25 15.21
CA GLU A 149 13.56 -0.27 14.22
C GLU A 149 13.73 0.78 13.11
N ALA A 150 14.15 1.99 13.47
CA ALA A 150 14.42 3.06 12.52
C ALA A 150 15.60 2.72 11.59
N ASP A 151 16.66 2.15 12.15
CA ASP A 151 17.87 1.72 11.42
C ASP A 151 17.54 0.63 10.38
N ILE A 152 16.70 -0.35 10.73
CA ILE A 152 16.19 -1.37 9.78
C ILE A 152 15.35 -0.72 8.67
N ARG A 153 14.39 0.14 9.02
CA ARG A 153 13.50 0.79 8.04
C ARG A 153 14.28 1.70 7.09
N ALA A 154 15.32 2.38 7.57
CA ALA A 154 16.18 3.23 6.75
C ALA A 154 16.91 2.43 5.66
N LEU A 155 17.49 1.28 6.01
CA LEU A 155 18.14 0.40 5.03
C LEU A 155 17.14 -0.17 4.00
N GLU A 156 15.97 -0.63 4.46
CA GLU A 156 14.91 -1.13 3.58
C GLU A 156 14.38 -0.05 2.61
N HIS A 157 14.36 1.22 3.04
CA HIS A 157 13.96 2.35 2.19
C HIS A 157 14.96 2.63 1.06
N VAL A 158 16.27 2.68 1.35
CA VAL A 158 17.29 2.88 0.32
C VAL A 158 17.40 1.66 -0.61
N GLN A 159 17.19 0.44 -0.09
CA GLN A 159 17.06 -0.78 -0.89
C GLN A 159 15.90 -0.67 -1.88
N HIS A 160 14.73 -0.22 -1.42
CA HIS A 160 13.56 -0.01 -2.29
C HIS A 160 13.83 1.02 -3.39
N SER A 161 14.52 2.11 -3.05
CA SER A 161 14.91 3.14 -4.02
C SER A 161 15.86 2.61 -5.09
N ALA A 162 16.83 1.76 -4.73
CA ALA A 162 17.71 1.08 -5.68
C ALA A 162 16.93 0.14 -6.62
N VAL A 163 15.97 -0.63 -6.09
CA VAL A 163 15.10 -1.48 -6.92
C VAL A 163 14.31 -0.66 -7.94
N ILE A 164 13.74 0.48 -7.53
CA ILE A 164 13.01 1.38 -8.44
C ILE A 164 13.93 1.91 -9.54
N ALA A 165 15.14 2.37 -9.18
CA ALA A 165 16.09 2.91 -10.14
C ALA A 165 16.49 1.87 -11.19
N VAL A 166 16.81 0.63 -10.76
CA VAL A 166 17.15 -0.48 -11.67
C VAL A 166 15.97 -0.83 -12.59
N ARG A 167 14.74 -0.91 -12.06
CA ARG A 167 13.54 -1.18 -12.87
C ARG A 167 13.27 -0.08 -13.91
N LYS A 168 13.49 1.19 -13.55
CA LYS A 168 13.39 2.31 -14.49
C LYS A 168 14.44 2.21 -15.60
N PHE A 169 15.66 1.78 -15.27
CA PHE A 169 16.69 1.54 -16.26
C PHE A 169 16.32 0.38 -17.19
N GLU A 170 15.85 -0.75 -16.64
CA GLU A 170 15.38 -1.92 -17.40
C GLU A 170 14.27 -1.59 -18.42
N PHE A 171 13.40 -0.63 -18.08
CA PHE A 171 12.30 -0.21 -18.94
C PHE A 171 12.77 0.31 -20.32
N TRP A 172 13.99 0.86 -20.40
CA TRP A 172 14.54 1.36 -21.66
C TRP A 172 14.87 0.26 -22.68
N LYS A 173 14.93 -1.01 -22.26
CA LYS A 173 15.25 -2.15 -23.14
C LYS A 173 14.41 -2.17 -24.41
N MET A 174 13.09 -2.04 -24.27
CA MET A 174 12.17 -2.08 -25.41
C MET A 174 12.30 -0.83 -26.28
N THR A 175 12.44 0.35 -25.66
CA THR A 175 12.61 1.62 -26.38
C THR A 175 13.87 1.63 -27.24
N VAL A 176 15.00 1.18 -26.69
CA VAL A 176 16.26 1.05 -27.43
C VAL A 176 16.13 0.03 -28.57
N GLN A 177 15.49 -1.11 -28.31
CA GLN A 177 15.26 -2.15 -29.33
C GLN A 177 14.37 -1.65 -30.48
N PHE A 178 13.30 -0.92 -30.20
CA PHE A 178 12.43 -0.36 -31.21
C PHE A 178 13.15 0.70 -32.06
N ALA A 179 13.88 1.61 -31.42
CA ALA A 179 14.68 2.61 -32.14
C ALA A 179 15.71 1.98 -33.07
N LYS A 180 16.35 0.87 -32.66
CA LYS A 180 17.23 0.09 -33.52
C LYS A 180 16.51 -0.49 -34.72
N ASN A 181 15.37 -1.15 -34.49
CA ASN A 181 14.59 -1.75 -35.57
C ASN A 181 14.14 -0.69 -36.58
N ASP A 182 13.74 0.49 -36.11
CA ASP A 182 13.34 1.60 -36.96
C ASP A 182 14.51 2.17 -37.76
N ALA A 183 15.67 2.38 -37.14
CA ALA A 183 16.87 2.81 -37.84
C ALA A 183 17.29 1.80 -38.93
N GLN A 184 17.25 0.50 -38.64
CA GLN A 184 17.58 -0.55 -39.59
C GLN A 184 16.59 -0.61 -40.76
N ARG A 185 15.28 -0.46 -40.47
CA ARG A 185 14.22 -0.42 -41.48
C ARG A 185 14.43 0.77 -42.41
N ASN A 186 14.64 1.96 -41.86
CA ASN A 186 14.86 3.16 -42.65
C ASN A 186 16.13 3.09 -43.49
N LEU A 187 17.23 2.54 -42.93
CA LEU A 187 18.45 2.26 -43.69
C LEU A 187 18.20 1.34 -44.89
N THR A 188 17.39 0.29 -44.71
CA THR A 188 17.05 -0.66 -45.79
C THR A 188 16.30 0.01 -46.95
N TYR A 189 15.46 1.00 -46.65
CA TYR A 189 14.65 1.71 -47.66
C TYR A 189 15.25 3.06 -48.10
N ALA A 190 16.38 3.47 -47.54
CA ALA A 190 17.04 4.73 -47.86
C ALA A 190 17.65 4.69 -49.27
N ARG A 191 17.12 5.49 -50.21
CA ARG A 191 17.63 5.57 -51.59
C ARG A 191 18.78 6.56 -51.74
N THR A 192 18.63 7.77 -51.21
CA THR A 192 19.60 8.88 -51.37
C THR A 192 20.33 9.23 -50.08
N GLU A 193 19.77 8.86 -48.92
CA GLU A 193 20.29 9.22 -47.59
C GLU A 193 20.99 8.05 -46.87
N GLN A 194 21.46 7.06 -47.63
CA GLN A 194 21.92 5.79 -47.09
C GLN A 194 23.09 5.95 -46.11
N ALA A 195 24.04 6.86 -46.40
CA ALA A 195 25.17 7.13 -45.53
C ALA A 195 24.75 7.77 -44.19
N GLN A 196 23.75 8.66 -44.19
CA GLN A 196 23.27 9.25 -42.93
C GLN A 196 22.47 8.23 -42.11
N TRP A 197 21.62 7.43 -42.74
CA TRP A 197 20.92 6.34 -42.05
C TRP A 197 21.87 5.26 -41.53
N GLN A 198 23.00 5.01 -42.20
CA GLN A 198 24.06 4.14 -41.71
C GLN A 198 24.65 4.69 -40.40
N SER A 199 24.85 6.01 -40.32
CA SER A 199 25.32 6.67 -39.11
C SER A 199 24.32 6.55 -37.95
N VAL A 200 23.02 6.78 -38.21
CA VAL A 200 21.95 6.58 -37.20
C VAL A 200 21.94 5.14 -36.69
N ALA A 201 22.01 4.17 -37.61
CA ALA A 201 22.05 2.74 -37.27
C ALA A 201 23.29 2.38 -36.44
N GLN A 202 24.47 2.93 -36.77
CA GLN A 202 25.68 2.75 -35.97
C GLN A 202 25.55 3.33 -34.56
N GLN A 203 24.99 4.53 -34.42
CA GLN A 203 24.80 5.18 -33.11
C GLN A 203 23.87 4.37 -32.20
N ILE A 204 22.72 3.91 -32.72
CA ILE A 204 21.77 3.14 -31.92
C ILE A 204 22.28 1.73 -31.60
N ASN A 205 23.08 1.11 -32.48
CA ASN A 205 23.74 -0.15 -32.18
C ASN A 205 24.75 0.01 -31.05
N ALA A 206 25.62 1.03 -31.11
CA ALA A 206 26.57 1.32 -30.03
C ALA A 206 25.86 1.64 -28.70
N LEU A 207 24.73 2.37 -28.76
CA LEU A 207 23.90 2.62 -27.58
C LEU A 207 23.33 1.32 -27.02
N GLN A 208 22.84 0.40 -27.87
CA GLN A 208 22.34 -0.89 -27.42
C GLN A 208 23.42 -1.75 -26.75
N ASP A 209 24.62 -1.80 -27.34
CA ASP A 209 25.74 -2.58 -26.82
C ASP A 209 26.10 -2.06 -25.43
N ARG A 210 26.33 -0.74 -25.29
CA ARG A 210 26.58 -0.09 -24.00
C ARG A 210 25.45 -0.32 -23.00
N TYR A 211 24.20 -0.14 -23.42
CA TYR A 211 23.03 -0.35 -22.55
C TYR A 211 22.99 -1.79 -22.01
N THR A 212 23.26 -2.78 -22.87
CA THR A 212 23.22 -4.20 -22.49
C THR A 212 24.34 -4.55 -21.52
N GLU A 213 25.55 -4.06 -21.77
CA GLU A 213 26.69 -4.21 -20.86
C GLU A 213 26.42 -3.54 -19.50
N GLN A 214 25.90 -2.31 -19.51
CA GLN A 214 25.60 -1.56 -18.31
C GLN A 214 24.47 -2.20 -17.50
N LEU A 215 23.43 -2.72 -18.18
CA LEU A 215 22.37 -3.47 -17.53
C LEU A 215 22.92 -4.70 -16.80
N ALA A 216 23.80 -5.47 -17.45
CA ALA A 216 24.44 -6.62 -16.83
C ALA A 216 25.37 -6.24 -15.66
N ALA A 217 26.04 -5.09 -15.73
CA ALA A 217 26.83 -4.55 -14.63
C ALA A 217 25.93 -4.16 -13.44
N PHE A 218 24.87 -3.40 -13.69
CA PHE A 218 23.89 -3.00 -12.67
C PHE A 218 23.19 -4.19 -12.02
N SER A 219 22.78 -5.21 -12.78
CA SER A 219 22.18 -6.41 -12.21
C SER A 219 23.13 -7.16 -11.27
N ARG A 220 24.42 -7.24 -11.62
CA ARG A 220 25.45 -7.85 -10.75
C ARG A 220 25.69 -7.03 -9.48
N HIS A 221 25.83 -5.71 -9.62
CA HIS A 221 26.07 -4.84 -8.47
C HIS A 221 24.86 -4.79 -7.51
N HIS A 222 23.64 -4.67 -8.05
CA HIS A 222 22.41 -4.73 -7.26
C HIS A 222 22.30 -6.03 -6.46
N ARG A 223 22.61 -7.18 -7.09
CA ARG A 223 22.60 -8.47 -6.39
C ARG A 223 23.62 -8.52 -5.26
N SER A 224 24.84 -8.04 -5.50
CA SER A 224 25.88 -7.98 -4.46
C SER A 224 25.45 -7.14 -3.26
N LEU A 225 24.95 -5.92 -3.49
CA LEU A 225 24.46 -5.04 -2.41
C LEU A 225 23.25 -5.65 -1.70
N HIS A 226 22.35 -6.30 -2.45
CA HIS A 226 21.19 -6.97 -1.88
C HIS A 226 21.59 -8.12 -0.95
N ASP A 227 22.50 -8.99 -1.37
CA ASP A 227 22.94 -10.14 -0.58
C ASP A 227 23.60 -9.69 0.73
N GLU A 228 24.39 -8.61 0.67
CA GLU A 228 25.02 -7.99 1.83
C GLU A 228 24.00 -7.37 2.79
N ALA A 229 23.06 -6.58 2.25
CA ALA A 229 21.98 -5.98 3.02
C ALA A 229 21.07 -7.03 3.66
N GLU A 230 20.73 -8.11 2.94
CA GLU A 230 19.89 -9.19 3.45
C GLU A 230 20.54 -9.87 4.66
N ALA A 231 21.83 -10.18 4.58
CA ALA A 231 22.58 -10.77 5.69
C ALA A 231 22.62 -9.84 6.92
N LEU A 232 22.75 -8.52 6.72
CA LEU A 232 22.71 -7.55 7.81
C LEU A 232 21.30 -7.39 8.40
N LEU A 233 20.27 -7.32 7.57
CA LEU A 233 18.87 -7.17 7.99
C LEU A 233 18.39 -8.36 8.81
N ILE A 234 18.81 -9.59 8.47
CA ILE A 234 18.55 -10.78 9.28
C ILE A 234 19.18 -10.63 10.67
N LYS A 235 20.47 -10.24 10.74
CA LYS A 235 21.16 -10.03 12.03
C LYS A 235 20.49 -8.92 12.86
N ALA A 236 20.12 -7.82 12.22
CA ALA A 236 19.44 -6.69 12.84
C ALA A 236 18.08 -7.09 13.40
N GLN A 237 17.30 -7.86 12.63
CA GLN A 237 16.02 -8.40 13.06
C GLN A 237 16.16 -9.32 14.27
N ASP A 238 17.14 -10.23 14.26
CA ASP A 238 17.43 -11.11 15.40
C ASP A 238 17.81 -10.33 16.67
N GLN A 239 18.63 -9.28 16.52
CA GLN A 239 18.99 -8.40 17.63
C GLN A 239 17.78 -7.63 18.14
N LEU A 240 16.95 -7.09 17.25
CA LEU A 240 15.71 -6.40 17.61
C LEU A 240 14.74 -7.33 18.35
N ILE A 241 14.57 -8.58 17.92
CA ILE A 241 13.75 -9.58 18.60
C ILE A 241 14.28 -9.83 20.02
N ARG A 242 15.61 -9.97 20.19
CA ARG A 242 16.24 -10.13 21.52
C ARG A 242 16.02 -8.90 22.40
N SER A 243 16.28 -7.69 21.90
CA SER A 243 16.06 -6.43 22.63
C SER A 243 14.62 -6.29 23.09
N ARG A 244 13.64 -6.63 22.23
CA ARG A 244 12.21 -6.60 22.56
C ARG A 244 11.84 -7.60 23.66
N ARG A 245 12.42 -8.81 23.62
CA ARG A 245 12.19 -9.82 24.68
C ARG A 245 12.76 -9.37 26.02
N LEU A 246 13.95 -8.76 26.03
CA LEU A 246 14.57 -8.21 27.23
C LEU A 246 13.75 -7.05 27.80
N ALA A 247 13.31 -6.11 26.94
CA ALA A 247 12.46 -5.00 27.34
C ALA A 247 11.14 -5.48 27.99
N ARG A 248 10.53 -6.55 27.48
CA ARG A 248 9.31 -7.15 28.07
C ARG A 248 9.54 -7.82 29.43
N ALA A 249 10.77 -8.24 29.73
CA ALA A 249 11.11 -8.94 30.97
C ALA A 249 11.46 -7.97 32.12
N GLU A 250 11.67 -6.68 31.83
CA GLU A 250 12.03 -5.66 32.82
C GLU A 250 10.81 -5.26 33.67
N PRO A 251 10.86 -5.43 35.01
CA PRO A 251 9.77 -5.02 35.90
C PRO A 251 9.55 -3.50 35.85
N GLY A 252 8.33 -3.07 35.52
CA GLY A 252 7.92 -1.65 35.55
C GLY A 252 7.99 -0.89 34.22
N GLN A 253 8.31 -1.55 33.09
CA GLN A 253 8.17 -0.90 31.77
C GLN A 253 6.70 -0.78 31.32
N SER A 254 6.41 0.32 30.63
CA SER A 254 5.12 0.57 29.98
C SER A 254 4.81 -0.53 28.97
N GLY A 255 3.60 -1.09 29.05
CA GLY A 255 3.12 -2.10 28.12
C GLY A 255 3.26 -1.70 26.64
N TYR A 256 3.22 -2.70 25.77
CA TYR A 256 3.30 -2.49 24.32
C TYR A 256 2.09 -1.67 23.84
N MET A 257 2.34 -0.51 23.24
CA MET A 257 1.28 0.41 22.84
C MET A 257 0.96 0.30 21.34
N ILE A 258 -0.32 0.16 21.02
CA ILE A 258 -0.85 0.16 19.66
C ILE A 258 -1.73 1.40 19.49
N PRO A 259 -1.26 2.45 18.80
CA PRO A 259 -2.09 3.60 18.48
C PRO A 259 -3.05 3.26 17.33
N VAL A 260 -4.31 3.68 17.46
CA VAL A 260 -5.40 3.45 16.50
C VAL A 260 -6.15 4.75 16.26
N SER A 261 -6.55 5.00 15.01
CA SER A 261 -7.34 6.19 14.67
C SER A 261 -8.83 5.94 14.86
N LEU A 262 -9.50 6.78 15.65
CA LEU A 262 -10.95 6.73 15.83
C LEU A 262 -11.75 7.11 14.58
N ALA A 263 -11.13 7.76 13.60
CA ALA A 263 -11.83 8.22 12.39
C ALA A 263 -12.50 7.07 11.62
N PHE A 264 -11.94 5.85 11.72
CA PHE A 264 -12.38 4.68 10.97
C PHE A 264 -12.63 3.44 11.82
N ALA A 265 -12.15 3.40 13.08
CA ALA A 265 -12.19 2.20 13.92
C ALA A 265 -13.59 1.55 14.06
N HIS A 266 -14.65 2.37 14.14
CA HIS A 266 -16.05 1.91 14.26
C HIS A 266 -16.76 1.70 12.92
N LYS A 267 -16.10 2.01 11.79
CA LYS A 267 -16.72 1.94 10.46
C LYS A 267 -16.21 0.79 9.62
N ARG A 268 -14.95 0.40 9.78
CA ARG A 268 -14.27 -0.57 8.92
C ARG A 268 -13.27 -1.41 9.72
N PRO A 269 -13.00 -2.64 9.29
CA PRO A 269 -11.92 -3.43 9.84
C PRO A 269 -10.55 -2.80 9.58
N GLU A 270 -9.63 -2.88 10.55
CA GLU A 270 -8.27 -2.36 10.44
C GLU A 270 -7.26 -3.31 11.08
N VAL A 271 -6.10 -3.47 10.42
CA VAL A 271 -4.95 -4.17 11.00
C VAL A 271 -4.25 -3.27 12.01
N LEU A 272 -4.10 -3.79 13.22
CA LEU A 272 -3.45 -3.15 14.36
C LEU A 272 -1.96 -3.49 14.36
N LEU A 273 -1.08 -2.49 14.37
CA LEU A 273 0.36 -2.67 14.39
C LEU A 273 1.02 -1.83 15.50
N GLY A 274 2.10 -2.34 16.09
CA GLY A 274 2.92 -1.57 17.03
C GLY A 274 3.53 -0.34 16.36
N GLY A 275 3.41 0.82 16.99
CA GLY A 275 4.06 2.05 16.51
C GLY A 275 3.34 2.82 15.39
N GLY A 276 2.06 2.56 15.11
CA GLY A 276 1.30 3.38 14.15
C GLY A 276 0.24 2.64 13.34
N PRO A 277 -0.47 3.36 12.45
CA PRO A 277 -1.43 2.75 11.53
C PRO A 277 -0.75 1.70 10.62
N SER A 278 -1.53 0.73 10.16
CA SER A 278 -1.06 -0.29 9.20
C SER A 278 -0.82 0.28 7.81
N GLY A 279 -1.52 1.36 7.45
CA GLY A 279 -1.48 1.94 6.12
C GLY A 279 -2.27 1.14 5.09
N LEU A 280 -3.26 0.35 5.52
CA LEU A 280 -4.24 -0.27 4.61
C LEU A 280 -4.95 0.82 3.79
N LEU A 281 -5.10 0.56 2.49
CA LEU A 281 -5.92 1.41 1.62
C LEU A 281 -7.40 1.27 1.98
N LEU A 282 -8.16 2.33 1.69
CA LEU A 282 -9.62 2.28 1.80
C LEU A 282 -10.23 1.12 0.99
N SER A 283 -9.72 0.87 -0.23
CA SER A 283 -10.15 -0.28 -1.03
C SER A 283 -9.88 -1.61 -0.34
N GLN A 284 -8.71 -1.77 0.27
CA GLN A 284 -8.34 -2.99 1.01
C GLN A 284 -9.18 -3.17 2.27
N GLN A 285 -9.55 -2.08 2.96
CA GLN A 285 -10.48 -2.14 4.10
C GLN A 285 -11.89 -2.55 3.65
N ILE A 286 -12.35 -2.09 2.49
CA ILE A 286 -13.64 -2.50 1.89
C ILE A 286 -13.60 -3.98 1.49
N ASP A 287 -12.53 -4.44 0.85
CA ASP A 287 -12.35 -5.84 0.47
C ASP A 287 -12.36 -6.75 1.70
N LEU A 288 -11.66 -6.35 2.76
CA LEU A 288 -11.65 -7.06 4.04
C LEU A 288 -13.03 -7.11 4.70
N GLN A 289 -13.74 -5.98 4.76
CA GLN A 289 -15.10 -5.95 5.29
C GLN A 289 -16.04 -6.88 4.49
N THR A 290 -15.91 -6.88 3.17
CA THR A 290 -16.71 -7.74 2.28
C THR A 290 -16.40 -9.22 2.51
N ALA A 291 -15.11 -9.57 2.66
CA ALA A 291 -14.68 -10.92 2.98
C ALA A 291 -15.26 -11.40 4.33
N ILE A 292 -15.21 -10.56 5.36
CA ILE A 292 -15.78 -10.85 6.69
C ILE A 292 -17.28 -11.11 6.56
N ARG A 293 -18.03 -10.22 5.92
CA ARG A 293 -19.49 -10.37 5.71
C ARG A 293 -19.84 -11.64 4.94
N SER A 294 -19.09 -11.96 3.89
CA SER A 294 -19.30 -13.18 3.11
C SER A 294 -19.12 -14.43 3.98
N VAL A 295 -18.10 -14.45 4.84
CA VAL A 295 -17.81 -15.60 5.71
C VAL A 295 -18.84 -15.73 6.82
N VAL A 296 -19.23 -14.62 7.45
CA VAL A 296 -20.28 -14.60 8.48
C VAL A 296 -21.60 -15.10 7.89
N ALA A 297 -21.97 -14.68 6.68
CA ALA A 297 -23.17 -15.16 6.00
C ALA A 297 -23.11 -16.67 5.71
N GLU A 298 -22.00 -17.16 5.15
CA GLU A 298 -21.81 -18.58 4.85
C GLU A 298 -21.87 -19.46 6.10
N PHE A 299 -21.18 -19.08 7.17
CA PHE A 299 -21.21 -19.84 8.43
C PHE A 299 -22.56 -19.73 9.14
N THR A 300 -23.24 -18.59 9.09
CA THR A 300 -24.61 -18.45 9.61
C THR A 300 -25.57 -19.39 8.89
N TRP A 301 -25.51 -19.43 7.55
CA TRP A 301 -26.31 -20.35 6.76
C TRP A 301 -26.01 -21.81 7.12
N ARG A 302 -24.73 -22.19 7.23
CA ARG A 302 -24.34 -23.56 7.64
C ARG A 302 -24.87 -23.92 9.02
N ASN A 303 -24.69 -23.04 10.01
CA ASN A 303 -25.15 -23.25 11.39
C ASN A 303 -26.67 -23.42 11.48
N THR A 304 -27.43 -22.70 10.66
CA THR A 304 -28.91 -22.78 10.62
C THR A 304 -29.45 -23.90 9.73
N SER A 305 -28.65 -24.44 8.81
CA SER A 305 -29.07 -25.47 7.84
C SER A 305 -29.26 -26.89 8.39
N GLY A 306 -28.97 -27.12 9.68
CA GLY A 306 -29.21 -28.40 10.36
C GLY A 306 -28.23 -29.54 10.02
N LYS A 307 -27.20 -29.29 9.19
CA LYS A 307 -26.10 -30.25 8.94
C LYS A 307 -25.06 -30.11 10.05
N ALA A 308 -25.15 -30.96 11.08
CA ALA A 308 -24.12 -31.05 12.11
C ALA A 308 -22.80 -31.53 11.47
N ASN A 309 -21.89 -30.60 11.22
CA ASN A 309 -20.54 -30.91 10.76
C ASN A 309 -19.62 -30.87 11.97
N ASN A 310 -19.09 -32.02 12.39
CA ASN A 310 -18.18 -32.13 13.53
C ASN A 310 -16.76 -31.61 13.22
N GLU A 311 -16.52 -31.20 11.98
CA GLU A 311 -15.23 -30.68 11.54
C GLU A 311 -15.13 -29.18 11.87
N ALA A 312 -14.09 -28.79 12.62
CA ALA A 312 -13.84 -27.38 12.90
C ALA A 312 -13.45 -26.68 11.59
N LEU A 313 -14.24 -25.70 11.15
CA LEU A 313 -14.03 -24.99 9.89
C LEU A 313 -13.43 -23.61 10.12
N CYS A 314 -12.72 -23.08 9.14
CA CYS A 314 -12.27 -21.70 9.10
C CYS A 314 -12.26 -21.15 7.68
N ALA A 315 -12.27 -19.83 7.54
CA ALA A 315 -12.10 -19.17 6.25
C ALA A 315 -11.14 -17.99 6.38
N ALA A 316 -10.20 -17.88 5.44
CA ALA A 316 -9.18 -16.83 5.44
C ALA A 316 -9.74 -15.50 4.89
N VAL A 317 -9.83 -14.48 5.73
CA VAL A 317 -10.40 -13.17 5.35
C VAL A 317 -9.34 -12.15 4.96
N LEU A 318 -8.10 -12.33 5.43
CA LEU A 318 -6.98 -11.45 5.12
C LEU A 318 -5.69 -12.25 5.03
N ARG A 319 -4.88 -11.93 4.03
CA ARG A 319 -3.46 -12.32 3.96
C ARG A 319 -2.62 -11.09 3.67
N PHE A 320 -1.46 -10.98 4.29
CA PHE A 320 -0.52 -9.89 4.03
C PHE A 320 0.90 -10.27 4.47
N GLU A 321 1.87 -9.47 4.03
CA GLU A 321 3.26 -9.52 4.50
C GLU A 321 3.62 -8.17 5.11
N PHE A 322 4.48 -8.16 6.12
CA PHE A 322 5.00 -6.90 6.67
C PHE A 322 5.94 -6.24 5.67
N SER A 323 5.76 -4.95 5.43
CA SER A 323 6.65 -4.18 4.56
C SER A 323 8.02 -3.91 5.19
N SER A 324 8.14 -4.06 6.51
CA SER A 324 9.42 -3.94 7.21
C SER A 324 9.64 -5.10 8.18
N ARG A 325 10.88 -5.57 8.28
CA ARG A 325 11.31 -6.50 9.34
C ARG A 325 11.21 -5.88 10.73
N ALA A 326 11.22 -4.55 10.83
CA ALA A 326 10.95 -3.88 12.09
C ALA A 326 9.51 -4.15 12.56
N ASP A 327 8.55 -4.32 11.66
CA ASP A 327 7.14 -4.50 12.01
C ASP A 327 6.77 -5.96 12.32
N THR A 328 7.70 -6.92 12.22
CA THR A 328 7.44 -8.32 12.62
C THR A 328 7.25 -8.43 14.12
N GLN A 329 6.02 -8.21 14.58
CA GLN A 329 5.60 -8.15 15.97
C GLN A 329 4.18 -8.71 16.16
N ILE A 330 3.69 -8.58 17.39
CA ILE A 330 2.28 -8.64 17.75
C ILE A 330 1.54 -7.66 16.83
N TYR A 331 0.70 -8.21 15.97
CA TYR A 331 -0.29 -7.47 15.20
C TYR A 331 -1.68 -7.87 15.69
N GLY A 332 -2.70 -7.14 15.24
CA GLY A 332 -4.07 -7.47 15.55
C GLY A 332 -5.02 -7.12 14.43
N LEU A 333 -6.28 -7.40 14.68
CA LEU A 333 -7.38 -6.93 13.85
C LEU A 333 -8.42 -6.27 14.77
N CYS A 334 -8.81 -5.06 14.40
CA CYS A 334 -9.97 -4.38 14.95
C CYS A 334 -11.12 -4.52 13.94
N VAL A 335 -12.29 -4.94 14.39
CA VAL A 335 -13.49 -5.11 13.56
C VAL A 335 -14.67 -4.47 14.30
N PRO A 336 -15.51 -3.65 13.65
CA PRO A 336 -16.77 -3.21 14.25
C PRO A 336 -17.61 -4.43 14.65
N LEU A 337 -18.08 -4.50 15.91
CA LEU A 337 -18.73 -5.71 16.42
C LEU A 337 -19.99 -6.09 15.63
N VAL A 338 -20.67 -5.09 15.07
CA VAL A 338 -21.85 -5.26 14.18
C VAL A 338 -21.60 -6.17 12.97
N GLU A 339 -20.35 -6.30 12.52
CA GLU A 339 -19.98 -7.18 11.41
C GLU A 339 -20.02 -8.67 11.80
N LEU A 340 -20.00 -8.98 13.10
CA LEU A 340 -19.99 -10.35 13.63
C LEU A 340 -21.32 -10.72 14.30
N THR A 341 -21.98 -9.76 14.94
CA THR A 341 -23.24 -9.98 15.65
C THR A 341 -24.08 -8.69 15.67
N PRO A 342 -25.42 -8.77 15.61
CA PRO A 342 -26.29 -7.63 15.88
C PRO A 342 -25.98 -7.02 17.26
N LEU A 343 -26.09 -5.69 17.36
CA LEU A 343 -25.81 -4.96 18.61
C LEU A 343 -27.05 -4.83 19.49
N GLU A 344 -28.26 -4.98 18.93
CA GLU A 344 -29.50 -4.81 19.67
C GLU A 344 -29.74 -5.92 20.70
N GLY A 345 -30.40 -5.59 21.81
CA GLY A 345 -30.84 -6.55 22.81
C GLY A 345 -29.81 -6.95 23.86
N GLN A 346 -28.61 -6.36 23.83
CA GLN A 346 -27.59 -6.53 24.88
C GLN A 346 -27.19 -5.18 25.48
N ASP A 347 -27.06 -5.14 26.81
CA ASP A 347 -26.48 -3.99 27.52
C ASP A 347 -24.96 -4.16 27.59
N TRP A 348 -24.29 -3.73 26.51
CA TRP A 348 -22.85 -3.85 26.34
C TRP A 348 -22.06 -3.15 27.43
N LEU A 349 -22.53 -1.99 27.90
CA LEU A 349 -21.85 -1.22 28.94
C LEU A 349 -21.91 -1.96 30.29
N SER A 350 -23.07 -2.49 30.67
CA SER A 350 -23.20 -3.31 31.89
C SER A 350 -22.35 -4.58 31.83
N LEU A 351 -22.27 -5.24 30.67
CA LEU A 351 -21.42 -6.41 30.46
C LEU A 351 -19.93 -6.08 30.60
N ALA A 352 -19.51 -4.94 30.03
CA ALA A 352 -18.15 -4.44 30.11
C ALA A 352 -17.73 -4.06 31.54
N MET A 353 -18.61 -3.36 32.27
CA MET A 353 -18.38 -2.95 33.67
C MET A 353 -18.28 -4.13 34.64
N ARG A 354 -18.92 -5.26 34.31
CA ARG A 354 -18.86 -6.50 35.08
C ARG A 354 -17.73 -7.44 34.63
N GLU A 355 -16.91 -7.00 33.66
CA GLU A 355 -15.86 -7.81 33.04
C GLU A 355 -16.36 -9.18 32.55
N SER A 356 -17.59 -9.21 32.02
CA SER A 356 -18.30 -10.45 31.67
C SER A 356 -17.69 -11.16 30.47
N GLU A 357 -18.09 -12.42 30.27
CA GLU A 357 -17.83 -13.19 29.06
C GLU A 357 -19.15 -13.51 28.37
N ILE A 358 -19.22 -13.37 27.05
CA ILE A 358 -20.39 -13.73 26.24
C ILE A 358 -20.03 -14.76 25.19
N ASP A 359 -21.01 -15.57 24.79
CA ASP A 359 -20.85 -16.50 23.68
C ASP A 359 -21.08 -15.77 22.35
N LEU A 360 -20.04 -15.68 21.51
CA LEU A 360 -20.17 -15.26 20.12
C LEU A 360 -20.32 -16.48 19.20
N SER A 361 -20.98 -16.29 18.05
CA SER A 361 -21.09 -17.32 17.00
C SER A 361 -19.86 -17.40 16.10
N PHE A 362 -18.97 -16.42 16.17
CA PHE A 362 -17.76 -16.35 15.36
C PHE A 362 -16.59 -15.82 16.18
N ARG A 363 -15.40 -16.35 15.91
CA ARG A 363 -14.13 -15.83 16.44
C ARG A 363 -13.12 -15.64 15.32
N ILE A 364 -12.26 -14.66 15.50
CA ILE A 364 -11.19 -14.35 14.56
C ILE A 364 -9.86 -14.82 15.15
N GLY A 365 -9.05 -15.49 14.34
CA GLY A 365 -7.72 -15.94 14.72
C GLY A 365 -6.66 -15.54 13.70
N THR A 366 -5.40 -15.66 14.12
CA THR A 366 -4.22 -15.41 13.26
C THR A 366 -3.39 -16.67 13.10
N THR A 367 -2.73 -16.78 11.97
CA THR A 367 -1.77 -17.84 11.69
C THR A 367 -0.77 -17.35 10.64
N THR A 368 0.26 -18.13 10.38
CA THR A 368 1.22 -17.89 9.32
C THR A 368 1.07 -18.99 8.29
N VAL A 369 0.99 -18.62 7.01
CA VAL A 369 0.87 -19.57 5.89
C VAL A 369 2.05 -19.43 4.94
N PRO A 370 2.49 -20.52 4.28
CA PRO A 370 3.50 -20.42 3.25
C PRO A 370 3.00 -19.59 2.06
N ALA A 371 3.86 -18.75 1.51
CA ALA A 371 3.63 -18.08 0.24
C ALA A 371 3.95 -19.03 -0.93
N GLN A 372 3.35 -18.79 -2.09
CA GLN A 372 3.64 -19.59 -3.29
C GLN A 372 5.07 -19.28 -3.79
N PRO A 373 5.96 -20.28 -3.90
CA PRO A 373 7.33 -20.05 -4.34
C PRO A 373 7.40 -19.38 -5.73
N GLY A 374 8.29 -18.40 -5.86
CA GLY A 374 8.52 -17.67 -7.11
C GLY A 374 7.43 -16.67 -7.50
N THR A 375 6.45 -16.40 -6.63
CA THR A 375 5.32 -15.50 -6.97
C THR A 375 5.40 -14.12 -6.31
N MET A 376 6.06 -14.01 -5.15
CA MET A 376 6.06 -12.78 -4.34
C MET A 376 7.48 -12.38 -3.94
N PHE A 377 7.86 -11.15 -4.25
CA PHE A 377 9.20 -10.64 -3.99
C PHE A 377 9.17 -9.22 -3.43
N GLN A 378 9.89 -9.00 -2.33
CA GLN A 378 10.19 -7.67 -1.82
C GLN A 378 11.61 -7.28 -2.23
N GLY A 379 11.72 -6.47 -3.28
CA GLY A 379 13.00 -6.27 -3.95
C GLY A 379 13.46 -7.56 -4.63
N LEU A 380 14.63 -8.08 -4.25
CA LEU A 380 15.11 -9.39 -4.69
C LEU A 380 14.84 -10.52 -3.67
N ARG A 381 14.31 -10.18 -2.48
CA ARG A 381 13.97 -11.16 -1.45
C ARG A 381 12.66 -11.84 -1.79
N GLU A 382 12.67 -13.16 -1.87
CA GLU A 382 11.44 -13.95 -1.96
C GLU A 382 10.67 -13.92 -0.63
N VAL A 383 9.38 -13.59 -0.71
CA VAL A 383 8.47 -13.70 0.43
C VAL A 383 8.09 -15.17 0.60
N LYS A 384 8.47 -15.77 1.73
CA LYS A 384 8.26 -17.21 2.00
C LYS A 384 6.99 -17.50 2.77
N THR A 385 6.49 -16.53 3.52
CA THR A 385 5.35 -16.69 4.43
C THR A 385 4.48 -15.44 4.39
N LEU A 386 3.20 -15.60 4.69
CA LEU A 386 2.24 -14.51 4.86
C LEU A 386 1.56 -14.64 6.22
N ALA A 387 1.30 -13.50 6.86
CA ALA A 387 0.36 -13.41 7.95
C ALA A 387 -1.05 -13.64 7.41
N GLN A 388 -1.83 -14.50 8.05
CA GLN A 388 -3.20 -14.80 7.69
C GLN A 388 -4.13 -14.56 8.87
N VAL A 389 -5.22 -13.82 8.62
CA VAL A 389 -6.36 -13.71 9.53
C VAL A 389 -7.49 -14.58 9.01
N TYR A 390 -8.11 -15.36 9.89
CA TYR A 390 -9.22 -16.24 9.56
C TYR A 390 -10.37 -16.09 10.55
N ILE A 391 -11.58 -16.44 10.11
CA ILE A 391 -12.76 -16.53 10.96
C ILE A 391 -13.14 -18.01 11.11
N THR A 392 -13.58 -18.38 12.31
CA THR A 392 -14.10 -19.72 12.62
C THR A 392 -15.44 -19.61 13.36
N PRO A 393 -16.43 -20.46 13.05
CA PRO A 393 -17.69 -20.48 13.77
C PRO A 393 -17.55 -21.15 15.15
N THR A 394 -18.37 -20.71 16.08
CA THR A 394 -18.42 -21.19 17.46
C THR A 394 -19.84 -21.52 17.90
N PRO A 395 -20.03 -22.55 18.75
CA PRO A 395 -19.00 -23.48 19.23
C PRO A 395 -18.57 -24.47 18.14
N SER A 396 -17.27 -24.78 18.07
CA SER A 396 -16.72 -25.83 17.20
C SER A 396 -15.66 -26.64 17.95
N ALA A 397 -15.22 -27.78 17.39
CA ALA A 397 -14.25 -28.64 18.07
C ALA A 397 -12.98 -27.85 18.44
N ASN A 398 -12.71 -27.74 19.76
CA ASN A 398 -11.59 -27.00 20.36
C ASN A 398 -11.62 -25.46 20.24
N VAL A 399 -12.73 -24.86 19.79
CA VAL A 399 -12.88 -23.39 19.78
C VAL A 399 -13.98 -22.97 20.76
N PRO A 400 -13.64 -22.32 21.90
CA PRO A 400 -14.64 -21.85 22.85
C PRO A 400 -15.45 -20.69 22.27
N ALA A 401 -16.74 -20.62 22.57
CA ALA A 401 -17.60 -19.50 22.15
C ALA A 401 -17.40 -18.23 23.00
N ARG A 402 -16.88 -18.38 24.23
CA ARG A 402 -16.73 -17.28 25.19
C ARG A 402 -15.68 -16.26 24.77
N VAL A 403 -16.09 -15.00 24.72
CA VAL A 403 -15.25 -13.83 24.46
C VAL A 403 -15.45 -12.82 25.59
N ARG A 404 -14.36 -12.22 26.05
CA ARG A 404 -14.33 -11.27 27.17
C ARG A 404 -14.81 -9.90 26.74
N VAL A 405 -15.65 -9.28 27.55
CA VAL A 405 -16.16 -7.91 27.35
C VAL A 405 -15.45 -6.98 28.33
N ARG A 406 -14.89 -5.87 27.84
CA ARG A 406 -14.10 -4.91 28.63
C ARG A 406 -14.43 -3.48 28.23
N ALA A 407 -14.43 -2.59 29.20
CA ALA A 407 -14.65 -1.16 28.96
C ALA A 407 -13.35 -0.48 28.53
N ALA A 408 -13.41 0.36 27.50
CA ALA A 408 -12.35 1.31 27.19
C ALA A 408 -12.41 2.48 28.17
N GLN A 409 -11.25 2.88 28.70
CA GLN A 409 -11.14 3.99 29.64
C GLN A 409 -10.67 5.24 28.91
N PHE A 410 -11.32 6.38 29.16
CA PHE A 410 -10.84 7.65 28.60
C PHE A 410 -9.65 8.18 29.42
N ASP A 411 -8.49 8.28 28.78
CA ASP A 411 -7.29 8.88 29.36
C ASP A 411 -7.26 10.37 29.04
N GLN A 412 -7.55 11.21 30.05
CA GLN A 412 -7.57 12.67 29.92
C GLN A 412 -6.21 13.26 29.54
N GLN A 413 -5.09 12.65 29.93
CA GLN A 413 -3.76 13.17 29.59
C GLN A 413 -3.44 12.93 28.12
N ARG A 414 -3.93 11.82 27.56
CA ARG A 414 -3.71 11.44 26.15
C ARG A 414 -4.81 11.92 25.22
N GLY A 415 -5.98 12.32 25.74
CA GLY A 415 -7.15 12.63 24.94
C GLY A 415 -7.61 11.44 24.09
N ALA A 416 -7.50 10.23 24.65
CA ALA A 416 -7.67 8.98 23.91
C ALA A 416 -8.37 7.92 24.77
N PHE A 417 -9.11 7.02 24.13
CA PHE A 417 -9.63 5.83 24.77
C PHE A 417 -8.55 4.75 24.83
N VAL A 418 -8.42 4.09 25.97
CA VAL A 418 -7.35 3.15 26.24
C VAL A 418 -7.95 1.84 26.72
N PHE A 419 -7.47 0.73 26.16
CA PHE A 419 -7.78 -0.62 26.61
C PHE A 419 -6.48 -1.41 26.78
N THR A 420 -6.32 -2.08 27.92
CA THR A 420 -5.18 -2.95 28.17
C THR A 420 -5.64 -4.41 28.24
N VAL A 421 -4.97 -5.24 27.48
CA VAL A 421 -5.23 -6.68 27.35
C VAL A 421 -4.86 -7.41 28.64
N ASP A 422 -5.75 -8.29 29.10
CA ASP A 422 -5.50 -9.18 30.23
C ASP A 422 -4.36 -10.15 29.88
N GLY A 423 -3.24 -10.10 30.59
CA GLY A 423 -2.10 -10.99 30.35
C GLY A 423 -0.84 -10.64 31.15
N THR A 424 0.18 -11.48 31.03
CA THR A 424 1.49 -11.29 31.69
C THR A 424 2.31 -10.17 31.06
N THR A 425 2.07 -9.84 29.79
CA THR A 425 2.64 -8.67 29.12
C THR A 425 1.50 -7.71 28.76
N PRO A 426 1.39 -6.52 29.38
CA PRO A 426 0.32 -5.58 29.06
C PRO A 426 0.50 -5.08 27.63
N VAL A 427 -0.51 -5.34 26.78
CA VAL A 427 -0.65 -4.72 25.47
C VAL A 427 -1.77 -3.70 25.57
N THR A 428 -1.48 -2.44 25.31
CA THR A 428 -2.41 -1.32 25.43
C THR A 428 -2.77 -0.80 24.05
N VAL A 429 -4.04 -0.89 23.69
CA VAL A 429 -4.59 -0.28 22.47
C VAL A 429 -5.12 1.11 22.82
N CYS A 430 -4.72 2.11 22.05
CA CYS A 430 -5.00 3.51 22.30
C CYS A 430 -5.70 4.13 21.08
N TRP A 431 -7.00 4.42 21.22
CA TRP A 431 -7.81 5.04 20.18
C TRP A 431 -7.86 6.55 20.38
N SER A 432 -7.31 7.29 19.43
CA SER A 432 -7.27 8.75 19.46
C SER A 432 -8.01 9.35 18.27
N THR A 433 -8.66 10.50 18.49
CA THR A 433 -9.18 11.31 17.38
C THR A 433 -8.00 11.93 16.64
N PRO A 434 -7.92 11.82 15.30
CA PRO A 434 -6.82 12.42 14.57
C PRO A 434 -6.77 13.94 14.82
N VAL A 435 -5.55 14.45 15.06
CA VAL A 435 -5.30 15.88 15.25
C VAL A 435 -5.69 16.64 13.97
N PRO A 436 -6.50 17.72 14.05
CA PRO A 436 -6.84 18.56 12.91
C PRO A 436 -5.60 19.06 12.16
N LEU A 437 -5.69 19.12 10.84
CA LEU A 437 -4.56 19.41 9.93
C LEU A 437 -3.85 20.74 10.27
N GLU A 438 -4.57 21.72 10.82
CA GLU A 438 -4.06 23.03 11.23
C GLU A 438 -2.99 22.96 12.34
N SER A 439 -2.91 21.84 13.07
CA SER A 439 -1.91 21.59 14.12
C SER A 439 -0.85 20.54 13.73
N GLN A 440 -0.91 20.01 12.51
CA GLN A 440 0.09 19.06 12.01
C GLN A 440 1.30 19.83 11.46
N VAL A 441 2.47 19.65 12.08
CA VAL A 441 3.73 20.01 11.43
C VAL A 441 3.83 19.19 10.14
N PRO A 442 4.21 19.77 8.98
CA PRO A 442 4.34 19.00 7.75
C PRO A 442 5.45 17.96 7.93
N ALA A 443 5.08 16.73 8.31
CA ALA A 443 5.99 15.61 8.25
C ALA A 443 6.22 15.35 6.75
N ALA A 444 7.46 15.49 6.29
CA ALA A 444 7.87 15.34 4.90
C ALA A 444 7.73 13.89 4.35
N GLN A 445 6.92 13.03 4.98
CA GLN A 445 6.84 11.62 4.69
C GLN A 445 5.37 11.23 4.47
N LEU A 446 5.09 10.70 3.28
CA LEU A 446 3.86 9.98 2.99
C LEU A 446 3.63 8.89 4.06
N PRO A 447 2.38 8.58 4.44
CA PRO A 447 2.12 7.52 5.40
C PRO A 447 2.77 6.22 4.92
N LEU A 448 3.74 5.74 5.69
CA LEU A 448 4.51 4.54 5.35
C LEU A 448 3.54 3.36 5.33
N ARG A 449 3.39 2.70 4.17
CA ARG A 449 2.65 1.44 4.13
C ARG A 449 3.46 0.39 4.85
N ARG A 450 2.91 -0.13 5.95
CA ARG A 450 3.60 -1.10 6.81
C ARG A 450 3.19 -2.54 6.52
N VAL A 451 2.14 -2.72 5.72
CA VAL A 451 1.72 -4.00 5.16
C VAL A 451 1.75 -3.96 3.64
N GLY A 452 2.27 -5.04 3.05
CA GLY A 452 2.34 -5.30 1.62
C GLY A 452 1.66 -6.62 1.28
N PHE A 453 1.50 -6.91 -0.01
CA PHE A 453 0.85 -8.15 -0.50
C PHE A 453 -0.52 -8.42 0.17
N VAL A 454 -1.26 -7.35 0.45
CA VAL A 454 -2.55 -7.41 1.12
C VAL A 454 -3.59 -8.03 0.18
N GLN A 455 -4.22 -9.11 0.63
CA GLN A 455 -5.24 -9.84 -0.11
C GLN A 455 -6.41 -10.19 0.80
N SER A 456 -7.61 -9.80 0.37
CA SER A 456 -8.88 -10.28 0.90
C SER A 456 -9.71 -10.81 -0.25
N LEU A 457 -10.15 -12.06 -0.17
CA LEU A 457 -11.00 -12.67 -1.19
C LEU A 457 -12.44 -12.22 -0.96
N THR A 458 -13.13 -11.81 -2.02
CA THR A 458 -14.55 -11.43 -1.95
C THR A 458 -15.43 -12.57 -1.44
N VAL A 459 -15.08 -13.80 -1.80
CA VAL A 459 -15.70 -15.03 -1.29
C VAL A 459 -14.59 -15.95 -0.77
N PRO A 460 -14.26 -15.87 0.53
CA PRO A 460 -13.24 -16.73 1.11
C PRO A 460 -13.59 -18.21 1.05
N LEU A 461 -12.59 -19.04 0.81
CA LEU A 461 -12.75 -20.50 0.82
C LEU A 461 -12.87 -20.99 2.26
N VAL A 462 -13.85 -21.86 2.49
CA VAL A 462 -14.06 -22.55 3.76
C VAL A 462 -13.25 -23.84 3.77
N GLU A 463 -12.36 -23.97 4.74
CA GLU A 463 -11.40 -25.06 4.88
C GLU A 463 -11.44 -25.63 6.30
N PRO A 464 -11.11 -26.91 6.51
CA PRO A 464 -10.98 -27.47 7.85
C PRO A 464 -9.78 -26.86 8.60
N ILE A 465 -9.95 -26.68 9.91
CA ILE A 465 -8.89 -26.26 10.83
C ILE A 465 -7.89 -27.42 10.95
N THR A 466 -6.66 -27.20 10.50
CA THR A 466 -5.56 -28.16 10.70
C THR A 466 -5.25 -28.37 12.18
N ALA A 467 -4.77 -29.56 12.55
CA ALA A 467 -4.48 -29.91 13.95
C ALA A 467 -3.53 -28.92 14.66
N GLU A 468 -2.63 -28.25 13.92
CA GLU A 468 -1.74 -27.19 14.42
C GLU A 468 -2.49 -25.92 14.87
N ARG A 469 -3.67 -25.65 14.28
CA ARG A 469 -4.54 -24.51 14.62
C ARG A 469 -5.54 -24.83 15.75
N ALA A 470 -5.74 -26.10 16.08
CA ALA A 470 -6.72 -26.54 17.08
C ALA A 470 -6.29 -26.21 18.54
N THR A 471 -5.00 -25.91 18.77
CA THR A 471 -4.45 -25.57 20.09
C THR A 471 -4.33 -24.05 20.32
N ILE A 472 -4.85 -23.22 19.40
CA ILE A 472 -4.64 -21.77 19.42
C ILE A 472 -5.43 -21.11 20.56
N ARG A 473 -4.72 -20.36 21.39
CA ARG A 473 -5.33 -19.44 22.37
C ARG A 473 -5.75 -18.17 21.65
N PHE A 474 -7.04 -17.87 21.69
CA PHE A 474 -7.57 -16.62 21.19
C PHE A 474 -7.30 -15.50 22.21
N THR A 475 -6.62 -14.45 21.76
CA THR A 475 -6.45 -13.21 22.52
C THR A 475 -7.35 -12.15 21.93
N ASP A 476 -8.64 -12.33 22.14
CA ASP A 476 -9.72 -11.48 21.64
C ASP A 476 -10.60 -10.92 22.76
N TYR A 477 -11.17 -9.75 22.48
CA TYR A 477 -11.98 -8.96 23.38
C TYR A 477 -13.05 -8.21 22.61
N ILE A 478 -14.18 -7.98 23.28
CA ILE A 478 -15.14 -6.96 22.91
C ILE A 478 -14.80 -5.73 23.74
N VAL A 479 -14.39 -4.66 23.09
CA VAL A 479 -14.06 -3.39 23.70
C VAL A 479 -15.26 -2.45 23.55
N VAL A 480 -15.84 -2.05 24.67
CA VAL A 480 -17.03 -1.20 24.73
C VAL A 480 -16.59 0.20 25.16
N PHE A 481 -17.06 1.21 24.43
CA PHE A 481 -16.79 2.61 24.74
C PHE A 481 -17.92 3.19 25.62
N PRO A 482 -17.64 4.25 26.40
CA PRO A 482 -18.68 4.97 27.13
C PRO A 482 -19.80 5.48 26.21
N ASP A 483 -21.07 5.43 26.66
CA ASP A 483 -22.23 5.80 25.83
C ASP A 483 -22.16 7.23 25.27
N ASP A 484 -21.56 8.16 26.02
CA ASP A 484 -21.37 9.56 25.62
C ASP A 484 -20.34 9.73 24.49
N SER A 485 -19.56 8.70 24.16
CA SER A 485 -18.60 8.75 23.07
C SER A 485 -19.25 8.58 21.69
N GLY A 486 -20.47 8.02 21.61
CA GLY A 486 -21.14 7.70 20.34
C GLY A 486 -20.40 6.66 19.47
N LEU A 487 -19.61 5.78 20.08
CA LEU A 487 -18.82 4.76 19.39
C LEU A 487 -19.41 3.38 19.65
N ASP A 488 -19.63 2.62 18.57
CA ASP A 488 -20.07 1.23 18.68
C ASP A 488 -18.96 0.33 19.27
N PRO A 489 -19.32 -0.77 19.96
CA PRO A 489 -18.35 -1.74 20.43
C PRO A 489 -17.49 -2.32 19.30
N LEU A 490 -16.24 -2.64 19.63
CA LEU A 490 -15.27 -3.21 18.69
C LEU A 490 -14.87 -4.60 19.13
N TYR A 491 -14.79 -5.53 18.17
CA TYR A 491 -14.09 -6.79 18.35
C TYR A 491 -12.60 -6.59 18.05
N VAL A 492 -11.76 -6.79 19.06
CA VAL A 492 -10.31 -6.63 18.98
C VAL A 492 -9.67 -7.98 19.18
N MET A 493 -8.85 -8.40 18.23
CA MET A 493 -8.03 -9.61 18.33
C MET A 493 -6.57 -9.26 18.15
N LEU A 494 -5.70 -9.91 18.92
CA LEU A 494 -4.25 -9.80 18.82
C LEU A 494 -3.63 -11.17 18.54
N SER A 495 -2.60 -11.16 17.71
CA SER A 495 -1.76 -12.33 17.48
C SER A 495 -1.01 -12.68 18.75
N THR A 496 -1.09 -13.93 19.20
CA THR A 496 -0.28 -14.44 20.30
C THR A 496 1.19 -14.47 19.89
N SER A 497 2.08 -14.01 20.78
CA SER A 497 3.53 -14.03 20.57
C SER A 497 4.16 -15.40 20.68
#